data_AF-A0A349DW90-F1
#
_entry.id   AF-A0A349DW90-F1
#
_cell.length_a   1.000
_cell.length_b   1.000
_cell.length_c   1.000
_cell.angle_alpha   90.00
_cell.angle_beta   90.00
_cell.angle_gamma   90.00
#
_symmetry.space_group_name_H-M   'P 1'
#
loop_
_entity.id
_entity.type
_entity.pdbx_description
1 polymer ?
#
loop_
_entity_poly.entity_id
_entity_poly.type
_entity_poly.pdbx_seq_one_letter_code
_entity_poly.pdbx_strand_id
1 'polypeptide(L)'
;MKSSRRFLFTLGLLGFMTFAAQAQSNHLEASLKKEIQTYQKSFTQKVIFDISRYFKFKRRVIPEITRYFRGIKVTRKESNNEPAYFEFLYKNKTLNLSESEVRKLVGLSPQFTYNYNKTPID
;
A
#
# COMPACT_ATOMS: atom_id res chain seq x y z
N MET A 1 -0.44 -52.17 0.06
CA MET A 1 0.18 -50.90 0.53
C MET A 1 0.64 -50.06 -0.66
N LYS A 2 -0.22 -49.23 -1.29
CA LYS A 2 0.16 -48.34 -2.42
C LYS A 2 -0.38 -46.91 -2.32
N SER A 3 -1.12 -46.56 -1.26
CA SER A 3 -1.86 -45.29 -1.16
C SER A 3 -1.06 -44.14 -0.53
N SER A 4 -0.18 -44.42 0.44
CA SER A 4 0.55 -43.41 1.22
C SER A 4 1.64 -42.66 0.44
N ARG A 5 2.19 -43.24 -0.64
CA ARG A 5 3.15 -42.53 -1.51
C ARG A 5 2.51 -41.39 -2.30
N ARG A 6 1.24 -41.51 -2.71
CA ARG A 6 0.56 -40.45 -3.49
C ARG A 6 0.23 -39.22 -2.66
N PHE A 7 -0.14 -39.42 -1.39
CA PHE A 7 -0.45 -38.33 -0.45
C PHE A 7 0.76 -37.44 -0.11
N LEU A 8 1.96 -38.03 0.01
CA LEU A 8 3.18 -37.28 0.30
C LEU A 8 3.66 -36.44 -0.90
N PHE A 9 3.47 -36.94 -2.12
CA PHE A 9 3.80 -36.18 -3.34
C PHE A 9 2.88 -34.98 -3.55
N THR A 10 1.59 -35.10 -3.22
CA THR A 10 0.66 -33.96 -3.30
C THR A 10 0.95 -32.91 -2.23
N LEU A 11 1.29 -33.29 -1.00
CA LEU A 11 1.65 -32.30 0.04
C LEU A 11 2.94 -31.53 -0.31
N GLY A 12 3.95 -32.22 -0.87
CA GLY A 12 5.19 -31.57 -1.31
C GLY A 12 4.94 -30.51 -2.37
N LEU A 13 4.14 -30.84 -3.40
CA LEU A 13 3.81 -29.90 -4.49
C LEU A 13 3.01 -28.69 -4.01
N LEU A 14 2.04 -28.86 -3.09
CA LEU A 14 1.31 -27.74 -2.49
C LEU A 14 2.22 -26.82 -1.67
N GLY A 15 3.19 -27.38 -0.95
CA GLY A 15 4.19 -26.60 -0.21
C GLY A 15 5.06 -25.73 -1.12
N PHE A 16 5.60 -26.29 -2.21
CA PHE A 16 6.42 -25.50 -3.15
C PHE A 16 5.64 -24.37 -3.83
N MET A 17 4.35 -24.59 -4.14
CA MET A 17 3.52 -23.54 -4.73
C MET A 17 3.26 -22.37 -3.77
N THR A 18 3.03 -22.63 -2.49
CA THR A 18 2.80 -21.56 -1.50
C THR A 18 4.07 -20.76 -1.23
N PHE A 19 5.24 -21.40 -1.12
CA PHE A 19 6.52 -20.69 -0.97
C PHE A 19 6.88 -19.85 -2.20
N ALA A 20 6.66 -20.38 -3.42
CA ALA A 20 6.94 -19.63 -4.64
C ALA A 20 6.02 -18.41 -4.79
N ALA A 21 4.73 -18.55 -4.46
CA ALA A 21 3.79 -17.43 -4.46
C ALA A 21 4.18 -16.34 -3.45
N GLN A 22 4.63 -16.73 -2.26
CA GLN A 22 5.03 -15.81 -1.19
C GLN A 22 6.39 -15.13 -1.46
N ALA A 23 7.35 -15.84 -2.06
CA ALA A 23 8.59 -15.22 -2.52
C ALA A 23 8.33 -14.20 -3.63
N GLN A 24 7.37 -14.47 -4.53
CA GLN A 24 7.00 -13.56 -5.60
C GLN A 24 6.29 -12.30 -5.09
N SER A 25 5.45 -12.40 -4.05
CA SER A 25 4.83 -11.23 -3.42
C SER A 25 5.87 -10.35 -2.73
N ASN A 26 6.80 -10.95 -1.98
CA ASN A 26 7.86 -10.22 -1.26
C ASN A 26 8.79 -9.48 -2.23
N HIS A 27 9.16 -10.12 -3.34
CA HIS A 27 9.99 -9.47 -4.37
C HIS A 27 9.28 -8.29 -5.03
N LEU A 28 7.98 -8.41 -5.29
CA LEU A 28 7.19 -7.33 -5.89
C LEU A 28 7.07 -6.13 -4.94
N GLU A 29 6.79 -6.40 -3.66
CA GLU A 29 6.76 -5.37 -2.62
C GLU A 29 8.11 -4.65 -2.48
N ALA A 30 9.21 -5.41 -2.44
CA ALA A 30 10.56 -4.85 -2.38
C ALA A 30 10.87 -3.99 -3.62
N SER A 31 10.47 -4.44 -4.82
CA SER A 31 10.62 -3.68 -6.06
C SER A 31 9.85 -2.35 -6.03
N LEU A 32 8.61 -2.37 -5.53
CA LEU A 32 7.82 -1.15 -5.37
C LEU A 32 8.47 -0.19 -4.36
N LYS A 33 8.84 -0.70 -3.19
CA LYS A 33 9.50 0.09 -2.13
C LYS A 33 10.78 0.74 -2.66
N LYS A 34 11.58 -0.01 -3.43
CA LYS A 34 12.79 0.50 -4.09
C LYS A 34 12.47 1.60 -5.11
N GLU A 35 11.43 1.45 -5.94
CA GLU A 35 11.02 2.49 -6.90
C GLU A 35 10.62 3.78 -6.18
N ILE A 36 9.83 3.66 -5.11
CA ILE A 36 9.40 4.80 -4.27
C ILE A 36 10.62 5.52 -3.67
N GLN A 37 11.56 4.77 -3.10
CA GLN A 37 12.77 5.33 -2.51
C GLN A 37 13.70 5.97 -3.55
N THR A 38 13.88 5.33 -4.70
CA THR A 38 14.73 5.83 -5.79
C THR A 38 14.25 7.20 -6.27
N TYR A 39 12.92 7.38 -6.36
CA TYR A 39 12.30 8.60 -6.85
C TYR A 39 11.56 9.35 -5.74
N GLN A 40 12.09 9.31 -4.52
CA GLN A 40 11.48 9.86 -3.29
C GLN A 40 10.92 11.27 -3.48
N LYS A 41 11.72 12.21 -3.99
CA LYS A 41 11.27 13.62 -4.17
C LYS A 41 10.05 13.73 -5.06
N SER A 42 10.06 13.04 -6.20
CA SER A 42 8.94 13.06 -7.15
C SER A 42 7.71 12.35 -6.59
N PHE A 43 7.91 11.24 -5.89
CA PHE A 43 6.83 10.51 -5.21
C PHE A 43 6.16 11.38 -4.16
N THR A 44 6.94 12.02 -3.28
CA THR A 44 6.42 12.90 -2.24
C THR A 44 5.59 14.03 -2.83
N GLN A 45 6.06 14.68 -3.90
CA GLN A 45 5.32 15.76 -4.54
C GLN A 45 4.02 15.27 -5.21
N LYS A 46 4.11 14.27 -6.09
CA LYS A 46 2.98 13.82 -6.93
C LYS A 46 1.96 12.94 -6.23
N VAL A 47 2.40 12.21 -5.21
CA VAL A 47 1.54 11.28 -4.47
C VAL A 47 1.16 11.91 -3.15
N ILE A 48 2.10 12.15 -2.25
CA ILE A 48 1.75 12.60 -0.88
C ILE A 48 1.15 14.01 -0.89
N PHE A 49 1.86 15.01 -1.43
CA PHE A 49 1.43 16.39 -1.36
C PHE A 49 0.26 16.71 -2.26
N ASP A 50 0.25 16.21 -3.49
CA ASP A 50 -0.89 16.42 -4.37
C ASP A 50 -2.15 15.78 -3.78
N ILE A 51 -2.12 14.52 -3.34
CA ILE A 51 -3.29 13.88 -2.70
C ILE A 51 -3.73 14.67 -1.46
N SER A 52 -2.79 15.09 -0.62
CA SER A 52 -3.09 15.92 0.57
C SER A 52 -3.70 17.28 0.21
N ARG A 53 -3.27 17.90 -0.91
CA ARG A 53 -3.81 19.17 -1.39
C ARG A 53 -5.27 19.03 -1.76
N TYR A 54 -5.65 17.97 -2.48
CA TYR A 54 -7.05 17.72 -2.84
C TYR A 54 -7.93 17.40 -1.62
N PHE A 55 -7.36 16.85 -0.55
CA PHE A 55 -8.05 16.65 0.73
C PHE A 55 -8.37 17.96 1.46
N LYS A 56 -7.46 18.95 1.39
CA LYS A 56 -7.63 20.26 2.04
C LYS A 56 -8.40 21.25 1.17
N PHE A 57 -8.37 21.09 -0.15
CA PHE A 57 -9.08 21.96 -1.09
C PHE A 57 -10.59 21.69 -1.01
N LYS A 58 -11.35 22.71 -0.57
CA LYS A 58 -12.82 22.70 -0.38
C LYS A 58 -13.39 22.09 0.91
N ARG A 59 -12.59 21.86 1.97
CA ARG A 59 -13.07 21.32 3.27
C ARG A 59 -13.89 20.02 3.15
N ARG A 60 -13.76 19.30 2.03
CA ARG A 60 -14.41 18.02 1.78
C ARG A 60 -13.36 16.93 1.87
N VAL A 61 -13.55 16.04 2.83
CA VAL A 61 -12.80 14.80 2.94
C VAL A 61 -13.24 13.92 1.77
N ILE A 62 -12.34 13.73 0.79
CA ILE A 62 -12.62 12.85 -0.35
C ILE A 62 -12.24 11.44 0.08
N PRO A 63 -13.16 10.47 0.08
CA PRO A 63 -12.89 9.13 0.61
C PRO A 63 -11.82 8.38 -0.19
N GLU A 64 -11.65 8.71 -1.47
CA GLU A 64 -10.67 8.08 -2.35
C GLU A 64 -10.05 9.08 -3.34
N ILE A 65 -8.72 9.05 -3.48
CA ILE A 65 -8.01 9.83 -4.51
C ILE A 65 -6.98 8.96 -5.21
N THR A 66 -7.06 8.91 -6.54
CA THR A 66 -6.12 8.19 -7.40
C THR A 66 -5.11 9.13 -8.09
N ARG A 67 -3.85 8.72 -8.13
CA ARG A 67 -2.76 9.34 -8.89
C ARG A 67 -1.94 8.28 -9.61
N TYR A 68 -1.26 8.68 -10.68
CA TYR A 68 -0.31 7.83 -11.37
C TYR A 68 1.10 8.30 -11.08
N PHE A 69 1.96 7.35 -10.70
CA PHE A 69 3.37 7.58 -10.46
C PHE A 69 4.19 6.57 -11.25
N ARG A 70 4.87 7.01 -12.31
CA ARG A 70 5.75 6.17 -13.13
C ARG A 70 5.07 4.88 -13.63
N GLY A 71 3.82 4.99 -14.08
CA GLY A 71 3.02 3.84 -14.54
C GLY A 71 2.36 3.03 -13.43
N ILE A 72 2.56 3.39 -12.17
CA ILE A 72 1.92 2.78 -11.01
C ILE A 72 0.67 3.57 -10.67
N LYS A 73 -0.50 2.92 -10.62
CA LYS A 73 -1.72 3.56 -10.13
C LYS A 73 -1.69 3.48 -8.61
N VAL A 74 -1.77 4.65 -7.97
CA VAL A 74 -1.71 4.82 -6.52
C VAL A 74 -3.00 5.46 -6.05
N THR A 75 -3.71 4.80 -5.16
CA THR A 75 -4.99 5.24 -4.65
C THR A 75 -4.91 5.38 -3.14
N ARG A 76 -5.09 6.59 -2.61
CA ARG A 76 -5.28 6.78 -1.17
C ARG A 76 -6.75 6.55 -0.85
N LYS A 77 -7.04 5.65 0.07
CA LYS A 77 -8.38 5.38 0.59
C LYS A 77 -8.43 5.76 2.06
N GLU A 78 -9.47 6.48 2.43
CA GLU A 78 -9.82 6.69 3.82
C GLU A 78 -10.53 5.45 4.36
N SER A 79 -10.20 5.06 5.59
CA SER A 79 -10.88 4.00 6.31
C SER A 79 -11.67 4.64 7.44
N ASN A 80 -12.94 4.27 7.59
CA ASN A 80 -13.89 4.95 8.49
C ASN A 80 -13.53 4.89 9.99
N ASN A 81 -12.48 4.15 10.39
CA ASN A 81 -11.96 4.11 11.77
C ASN A 81 -10.45 3.74 11.85
N GLU A 82 -9.74 3.68 10.73
CA GLU A 82 -8.32 3.28 10.68
C GLU A 82 -7.49 4.36 9.97
N PRO A 83 -6.17 4.45 10.25
CA PRO A 83 -5.29 5.31 9.46
C PRO A 83 -5.46 5.01 7.97
N ALA A 84 -5.49 6.05 7.15
CA ALA A 84 -5.63 5.91 5.71
C ALA A 84 -4.54 4.98 5.14
N TYR A 85 -4.87 4.31 4.04
CA TYR A 85 -3.95 3.43 3.35
C TYR A 85 -3.83 3.80 1.89
N PHE A 86 -2.72 3.38 1.29
CA PHE A 86 -2.43 3.53 -0.12
C PHE A 86 -2.50 2.16 -0.78
N GLU A 87 -3.34 2.07 -1.80
CA GLU A 87 -3.43 0.95 -2.71
C GLU A 87 -2.54 1.22 -3.92
N PHE A 88 -1.64 0.30 -4.23
CA PHE A 88 -0.72 0.36 -5.35
C PHE A 88 -1.05 -0.76 -6.33
N LEU A 89 -1.52 -0.42 -7.53
CA LEU A 89 -1.62 -1.36 -8.63
C LEU A 89 -0.30 -1.36 -9.40
N TYR A 90 0.50 -2.40 -9.19
CA TYR A 90 1.82 -2.57 -9.78
C TYR A 90 1.97 -3.97 -10.40
N LYS A 91 2.32 -4.03 -11.69
CA LYS A 91 2.47 -5.30 -12.44
C LYS A 91 1.25 -6.23 -12.27
N ASN A 92 0.04 -5.67 -12.40
CA ASN A 92 -1.24 -6.36 -12.23
C ASN A 92 -1.49 -6.98 -10.84
N LYS A 93 -0.69 -6.62 -9.83
CA LYS A 93 -0.95 -6.97 -8.43
C LYS A 93 -1.26 -5.72 -7.65
N THR A 94 -2.17 -5.86 -6.69
CA THR A 94 -2.52 -4.80 -5.76
C THR A 94 -1.75 -5.00 -4.47
N LEU A 95 -1.05 -3.96 -4.03
CA LEU A 95 -0.37 -3.90 -2.74
C LEU A 95 -0.99 -2.80 -1.90
N ASN A 96 -1.37 -3.11 -0.67
CA ASN A 96 -1.88 -2.12 0.28
C ASN A 96 -0.79 -1.82 1.31
N LEU A 97 -0.45 -0.54 1.46
CA LEU A 97 0.45 -0.06 2.50
C LEU A 97 -0.24 1.00 3.33
N SER A 98 -0.01 0.98 4.64
CA SER A 98 -0.50 2.04 5.51
C SER A 98 0.14 3.39 5.17
N GLU A 99 -0.56 4.50 5.41
CA GLU A 99 -0.01 5.85 5.21
C GLU A 99 1.28 6.09 6.01
N SER A 100 1.40 5.50 7.20
CA SER A 100 2.62 5.56 8.01
C SER A 100 3.81 4.88 7.34
N GLU A 101 3.62 3.70 6.76
CA GLU A 101 4.66 2.98 6.01
C GLU A 101 5.08 3.76 4.77
N VAL A 102 4.13 4.28 4.00
CA VAL A 102 4.43 5.06 2.80
C VAL A 102 5.19 6.34 3.16
N ARG A 103 4.81 7.04 4.23
CA ARG A 103 5.53 8.24 4.71
C ARG A 103 6.95 7.89 5.17
N LYS A 104 7.13 6.76 5.87
CA LYS A 104 8.46 6.26 6.27
C LYS A 104 9.37 5.99 5.07
N LEU A 105 8.84 5.42 3.98
CA LEU A 105 9.60 5.15 2.75
C LEU A 105 10.17 6.43 2.12
N VAL A 106 9.52 7.57 2.36
CA VAL A 106 9.95 8.88 1.84
C VAL A 106 10.50 9.82 2.90
N GLY A 107 10.90 9.29 4.06
CA GLY A 107 11.53 10.07 5.13
C GLY A 107 10.62 11.14 5.74
N LEU A 108 9.30 10.99 5.62
CA LEU A 108 8.32 11.84 6.27
C LEU A 108 7.92 11.27 7.63
N SER A 109 7.57 12.15 8.56
CA SER A 109 6.98 11.74 9.84
C SER A 109 5.68 10.95 9.61
N PRO A 110 5.22 10.11 10.55
CA PRO A 110 3.89 9.53 10.50
C PRO A 110 2.84 10.65 10.55
N GLN A 111 1.71 10.48 9.85
CA GLN A 111 0.63 11.46 9.94
C GLN A 111 -0.14 11.18 11.23
N PHE A 112 -0.14 12.14 12.15
CA PHE A 112 -0.96 12.04 13.34
C PHE A 112 -2.43 12.01 12.92
N THR A 113 -3.16 10.99 13.38
CA THR A 113 -4.60 10.92 13.25
C THR A 113 -5.19 12.06 14.07
N TYR A 114 -5.43 13.21 13.45
CA TYR A 114 -6.24 14.24 14.08
C TYR A 114 -7.67 13.71 14.13
N ASN A 115 -8.14 13.42 15.35
CA ASN A 115 -9.52 13.09 15.61
C ASN A 115 -10.35 14.36 15.34
N TYR A 116 -10.82 14.55 14.10
CA TYR A 116 -11.67 15.69 13.72
C TYR A 116 -12.98 15.71 14.55
N ASN A 117 -13.35 14.59 15.17
CA ASN A 117 -14.47 14.46 16.11
C ASN A 117 -14.22 15.05 17.52
N LYS A 118 -13.05 15.63 17.80
CA LYS A 118 -12.71 16.26 19.09
C LYS A 118 -12.29 17.72 18.97
N THR A 119 -12.76 18.43 17.96
CA THR A 119 -12.71 19.90 18.01
C THR A 119 -13.95 20.37 18.78
N PRO A 120 -13.83 20.98 19.97
CA PRO A 120 -14.95 21.72 20.52
C PRO A 120 -15.28 22.82 19.51
N ILE A 121 -16.55 22.89 19.13
CA ILE A 121 -17.07 24.09 18.51
C ILE A 121 -17.16 25.08 19.67
N ASP A 122 -16.23 26.04 19.72
CA ASP A 122 -16.39 27.25 20.55
C ASP A 122 -17.63 28.04 20.10
#